data_AF-A0A0F2NL49-F1
#
_entry.id   AF-A0A0F2NL49-F1
#
_cell.length_a   1.000
_cell.length_b   1.000
_cell.length_c   1.000
_cell.angle_alpha   90.00
_cell.angle_beta   90.00
_cell.angle_gamma   90.00
#
_symmetry.space_group_name_H-M   'P 1'
#
loop_
_entity.id
_entity.type
_entity.pdbx_description
1 polymer ?
#
loop_
_entity_poly.entity_id
_entity_poly.type
_entity_poly.pdbx_seq_one_letter_code
_entity_poly.pdbx_strand_id
1 'polypeptide(L)'
;MTKQERKQILDAADRLLLVGRSRDRHRHGGVKPLQRKSFRPYRNRAIVYTVIETGMRRAAITNLNLMDIDFDRRILAVMERTLDALNVTRFKRR
;
A
#
# COMPACT_ATOMS: atom_id res chain seq x y z
N MET A 1 -8.21 -11.09 12.42
CA MET A 1 -6.89 -10.47 12.67
C MET A 1 -6.91 -9.78 14.03
N THR A 2 -5.98 -10.14 14.89
CA THR A 2 -5.82 -9.51 16.21
C THR A 2 -5.19 -8.12 16.10
N LYS A 3 -5.30 -7.29 17.15
CA LYS A 3 -4.65 -5.96 17.18
C LYS A 3 -3.12 -6.05 17.03
N GLN A 4 -2.52 -7.11 17.59
CA GLN A 4 -1.08 -7.34 17.54
C GLN A 4 -0.62 -7.72 16.13
N GLU A 5 -1.32 -8.64 15.47
CA GLU A 5 -1.05 -9.02 14.07
C GLU A 5 -1.16 -7.81 13.14
N ARG A 6 -2.22 -7.00 13.32
CA ARG A 6 -2.41 -5.75 12.58
C ARG A 6 -1.20 -4.83 12.72
N LYS A 7 -0.70 -4.65 13.95
CA LYS A 7 0.46 -3.82 14.23
C LYS A 7 1.72 -4.38 13.55
N GLN A 8 1.97 -5.68 13.67
CA GLN A 8 3.13 -6.34 13.06
C GLN A 8 3.14 -6.20 11.53
N ILE A 9 1.98 -6.34 10.88
CA ILE A 9 1.85 -6.17 9.42
C ILE A 9 2.15 -4.73 9.00
N LEU A 10 1.59 -3.74 9.71
CA LEU A 10 1.83 -2.33 9.39
C LEU A 10 3.29 -1.92 9.66
N ASP A 11 3.90 -2.40 10.74
CA ASP A 11 5.32 -2.19 11.04
C ASP A 11 6.21 -2.81 9.95
N ALA A 12 5.87 -3.99 9.44
CA ALA A 12 6.56 -4.61 8.30
C ALA A 12 6.38 -3.82 7.01
N ALA A 13 5.20 -3.26 6.76
CA ALA A 13 4.93 -2.42 5.60
C ALA A 13 5.75 -1.12 5.64
N ASP A 14 5.93 -0.52 6.82
CA ASP A 14 6.78 0.67 6.98
C ASP A 14 8.26 0.35 6.72
N ARG A 15 8.72 -0.85 7.10
CA ARG A 15 10.08 -1.33 6.79
C ARG A 15 10.34 -1.54 5.29
N LEU A 16 9.31 -1.68 4.44
CA LEU A 16 9.50 -1.79 2.98
C LEU A 16 10.28 -0.61 2.39
N LEU A 17 10.20 0.58 3.01
CA LEU A 17 10.95 1.77 2.58
C LEU A 17 12.46 1.66 2.89
N LEU A 18 12.84 0.76 3.80
CA LEU A 18 14.20 0.51 4.24
C LEU A 18 14.81 -0.72 3.52
N VAL A 19 13.98 -1.70 3.18
CA VAL A 19 14.37 -2.91 2.45
C VAL A 19 14.71 -2.55 1.00
N GLY A 20 15.82 -3.08 0.47
CA GLY A 20 16.33 -2.75 -0.87
C GLY A 20 17.44 -1.70 -0.89
N ARG A 21 17.76 -1.10 0.26
CA ARG A 21 19.03 -0.39 0.46
C ARG A 21 20.11 -1.42 0.79
N SER A 22 21.20 -1.43 0.01
CA SER A 22 22.36 -2.26 0.34
C SER A 22 22.83 -1.94 1.76
N ARG A 23 23.02 -2.97 2.60
CA ARG A 23 23.61 -2.80 3.96
C ARG A 23 25.01 -2.21 3.86
N ASP A 24 25.71 -2.55 2.78
CA ASP A 24 26.99 -1.99 2.40
C ASP A 24 26.76 -0.72 1.56
N ARG A 25 27.07 0.43 2.15
CA ARG A 25 26.94 1.76 1.53
C ARG A 25 28.08 2.08 0.57
N HIS A 26 29.19 1.35 0.64
CA HIS A 26 30.38 1.55 -0.19
C HIS A 26 30.36 0.70 -1.46
N ARG A 27 29.55 -0.37 -1.49
CA ARG A 27 29.40 -1.28 -2.64
C ARG A 27 29.11 -0.61 -3.98
N HIS A 28 28.47 0.56 -3.97
CA HIS A 28 28.09 1.29 -5.18
C HIS A 28 28.84 2.61 -5.38
N GLY A 29 29.93 2.85 -4.63
CA GLY A 29 30.79 4.03 -4.85
C GLY A 29 30.06 5.38 -4.81
N GLY A 30 29.03 5.52 -3.97
CA GLY A 30 28.21 6.73 -3.88
C GLY A 30 27.06 6.83 -4.90
N VAL A 31 26.94 5.88 -5.84
CA VAL A 31 25.81 5.78 -6.77
C VAL A 31 24.63 5.10 -6.06
N LYS A 32 23.40 5.59 -6.29
CA LYS A 32 22.20 4.92 -5.75
C LYS A 32 22.16 3.47 -6.26
N PRO A 33 21.93 2.47 -5.38
CA PRO A 33 21.80 1.08 -5.81
C PRO A 33 20.73 0.95 -6.89
N LEU A 34 20.94 0.08 -7.89
CA LEU A 34 19.90 -0.24 -8.85
C LEU A 34 18.67 -0.77 -8.11
N GLN A 35 17.57 -0.01 -8.15
CA GLN A 35 16.29 -0.51 -7.68
C GLN A 35 15.84 -1.62 -8.61
N ARG A 36 15.55 -2.81 -8.08
CA ARG A 36 14.94 -3.89 -8.86
C ARG A 36 13.66 -3.36 -9.52
N LYS A 37 13.48 -3.60 -10.83
CA LYS A 37 12.34 -3.10 -11.61
C LYS A 37 10.98 -3.42 -10.97
N SER A 38 10.86 -4.54 -10.25
CA SER A 38 9.64 -4.98 -9.56
C SER A 38 9.45 -4.41 -8.16
N PHE A 39 10.50 -3.86 -7.53
CA PHE A 39 10.42 -3.36 -6.16
C PHE A 39 9.86 -1.93 -6.14
N ARG A 40 8.63 -1.79 -5.64
CA ARG A 40 7.88 -0.53 -5.57
C ARG A 40 7.40 -0.32 -4.12
N PRO A 41 8.28 0.11 -3.20
CA PRO A 41 8.00 0.04 -1.77
C PRO A 41 6.87 0.98 -1.34
N TYR A 42 6.79 2.18 -1.91
CA TYR A 42 5.67 3.11 -1.65
C TYR A 42 4.32 2.54 -2.08
N ARG A 43 4.25 1.95 -3.28
CA ARG A 43 3.04 1.30 -3.79
C ARG A 43 2.63 0.13 -2.90
N ASN A 44 3.56 -0.76 -2.60
CA ASN A 44 3.28 -1.94 -1.80
C ASN A 44 2.83 -1.56 -0.38
N ARG A 45 3.46 -0.54 0.23
CA ARG A 45 3.04 0.03 1.50
C ARG A 45 1.61 0.57 1.42
N ALA A 46 1.29 1.39 0.42
CA ALA A 46 -0.05 1.93 0.24
C ALA A 46 -1.11 0.82 0.12
N ILE A 47 -0.86 -0.21 -0.69
CA ILE A 47 -1.77 -1.36 -0.84
C ILE A 47 -2.03 -2.05 0.51
N VAL A 48 -0.97 -2.33 1.30
CA VAL A 48 -1.13 -2.99 2.60
C VAL A 48 -1.98 -2.15 3.55
N TYR A 49 -1.70 -0.85 3.65
CA TYR A 49 -2.50 0.06 4.48
C TYR A 49 -3.97 0.08 4.02
N THR A 50 -4.22 0.22 2.71
CA THR A 50 -5.60 0.27 2.19
C THR A 50 -6.35 -1.03 2.46
N VAL A 51 -5.76 -2.20 2.16
CA VAL A 51 -6.40 -3.50 2.43
C VAL A 51 -6.74 -3.66 3.92
N ILE A 52 -5.82 -3.28 4.80
CA ILE A 52 -5.98 -3.44 6.26
C ILE A 52 -7.04 -2.49 6.82
N GLU A 53 -7.14 -1.26 6.32
CA GLU A 53 -8.09 -0.27 6.81
C GLU A 53 -9.50 -0.44 6.22
N THR A 54 -9.61 -0.87 4.95
CA THR A 54 -10.90 -0.89 4.22
C THR A 54 -11.47 -2.29 4.07
N GLY A 55 -10.65 -3.33 4.23
CA GLY A 55 -11.05 -4.73 4.05
C GLY A 55 -11.34 -5.12 2.59
N MET A 56 -11.08 -4.22 1.63
CA MET A 56 -11.34 -4.48 0.22
C MET A 56 -10.39 -5.53 -0.36
N ARG A 57 -10.84 -6.18 -1.44
CA ARG A 57 -10.03 -7.15 -2.16
C ARG A 57 -8.81 -6.47 -2.77
N ARG A 58 -7.64 -7.10 -2.63
CA ARG A 58 -6.38 -6.62 -3.21
C ARG A 58 -6.52 -6.30 -4.71
N ALA A 59 -7.22 -7.16 -5.46
CA ALA A 59 -7.42 -6.99 -6.90
C ALA A 59 -8.15 -5.69 -7.25
N ALA A 60 -9.12 -5.30 -6.41
CA ALA A 60 -9.88 -4.08 -6.59
C ALA A 60 -9.02 -2.84 -6.27
N ILE A 61 -8.23 -2.91 -5.19
CA ILE A 61 -7.27 -1.85 -4.83
C ILE A 61 -6.19 -1.67 -5.90
N THR A 62 -5.70 -2.75 -6.52
CA THR A 62 -4.66 -2.65 -7.57
C THR A 62 -5.15 -2.01 -8.87
N ASN A 63 -6.47 -1.93 -9.07
CA ASN A 63 -7.09 -1.34 -10.26
C ASN A 63 -7.66 0.06 -10.01
N LEU A 64 -7.49 0.63 -8.81
CA LEU A 64 -7.95 1.98 -8.46
C LEU A 64 -7.33 3.04 -9.36
N ASN A 65 -8.15 4.01 -9.77
CA ASN A 65 -7.68 5.23 -10.42
C ASN A 65 -7.70 6.40 -9.42
N LEU A 66 -6.92 7.45 -9.69
CA LEU A 66 -6.89 8.66 -8.87
C LEU A 66 -8.24 9.38 -8.85
N MET A 67 -9.04 9.24 -9.92
CA MET A 67 -10.38 9.83 -10.02
C MET A 67 -11.38 9.20 -9.05
N ASP A 68 -11.11 7.99 -8.59
CA ASP A 68 -12.00 7.25 -7.68
C ASP A 68 -11.70 7.55 -6.19
N ILE A 69 -10.77 8.48 -5.94
CA ILE A 69 -10.27 8.81 -4.60
C ILE A 69 -10.54 10.28 -4.31
N ASP A 70 -11.39 10.53 -3.32
CA ASP A 70 -11.57 11.85 -2.73
C ASP A 70 -10.66 11.96 -1.50
N PHE A 71 -9.52 12.63 -1.67
CA PHE A 71 -8.54 12.81 -0.59
C PHE A 71 -9.03 13.73 0.53
N ASP A 72 -9.89 14.70 0.22
CA ASP A 72 -10.43 15.66 1.19
C ASP A 72 -11.44 14.99 2.11
N ARG A 73 -12.38 14.26 1.51
CA ARG A 73 -13.40 13.50 2.23
C ARG A 73 -12.88 12.18 2.79
N ARG A 74 -11.73 11.72 2.28
CA ARG A 74 -11.07 10.44 2.60
C ARG A 74 -11.93 9.26 2.21
N ILE A 75 -12.57 9.38 1.05
CA ILE A 75 -13.45 8.38 0.50
C ILE A 75 -12.74 7.76 -0.68
N LEU A 76 -12.86 6.44 -0.78
CA LEU A 76 -12.42 5.70 -1.94
C LEU A 76 -13.63 4.90 -2.45
N ALA A 77 -13.87 4.95 -3.75
CA ALA A 77 -14.92 4.21 -4.42
C ALA A 77 -14.29 3.10 -5.26
N VAL A 78 -14.77 1.87 -5.10
CA VAL A 78 -14.28 0.73 -5.88
C VAL A 78 -15.46 -0.06 -6.41
N MET A 79 -15.41 -0.36 -7.69
CA MET A 79 -16.37 -1.25 -8.33
C MET A 79 -15.87 -2.70 -8.20
N GLU A 80 -16.57 -3.53 -7.44
CA GLU A 80 -16.23 -4.95 -7.32
C GLU A 80 -17.06 -5.78 -8.30
N ARG A 81 -16.38 -6.61 -9.11
CA ARG A 81 -17.01 -7.46 -10.12
C ARG A 81 -17.52 -8.77 -9.51
N THR A 82 -18.38 -8.68 -8.50
CA THR A 82 -19.01 -9.87 -7.88
C THR A 82 -20.53 -9.86 -7.98
N LEU A 83 -21.11 -8.68 -8.17
CA LEU A 83 -22.47 -8.28 -8.57
C LEU A 83 -22.33 -6.75 -8.67
N ASP A 84 -22.90 -6.05 -9.65
CA ASP A 84 -22.66 -4.61 -9.94
C ASP A 84 -22.93 -3.64 -8.77
N ALA A 85 -22.07 -3.66 -7.74
CA ALA A 85 -22.20 -2.95 -6.50
C ALA A 85 -20.98 -2.05 -6.30
N LEU A 86 -21.24 -0.75 -6.15
CA LEU A 86 -20.24 0.25 -5.81
C LEU A 86 -19.92 0.15 -4.31
N ASN A 87 -18.73 -0.33 -3.97
CA ASN A 87 -18.25 -0.31 -2.60
C ASN A 87 -17.57 1.04 -2.33
N VAL A 88 -18.24 1.89 -1.55
CA VAL A 88 -17.71 3.19 -1.11
C VAL A 88 -17.31 3.06 0.35
N THR A 89 -16.07 3.40 0.70
CA THR A 89 -15.60 3.33 2.09
C THR A 89 -14.71 4.51 2.43
N ARG A 90 -14.87 5.00 3.67
CA ARG A 90 -14.05 6.08 4.23
C ARG A 90 -12.86 5.50 4.99
N PHE A 91 -11.65 5.96 4.68
CA PHE A 91 -10.45 5.53 5.40
C PHE A 91 -10.10 6.52 6.53
N LYS A 92 -9.71 6.01 7.71
CA LYS A 92 -9.31 6.84 8.85
C LYS A 92 -7.84 7.27 8.72
N ARG A 93 -7.56 8.53 9.07
CA ARG A 93 -6.19 9.03 9.22
C ARG A 93 -5.75 8.69 10.65
N ARG A 94 -4.61 8.01 10.79
CA ARG A 94 -3.90 7.90 12.07
C ARG A 94 -3.45 9.27 12.55
#